data_AF-A0A0F9TK23-F1
#
_entry.id   AF-A0A0F9TK23-F1
#
_cell.length_a   1.000
_cell.length_b   1.000
_cell.length_c   1.000
_cell.angle_alpha   90.00
_cell.angle_beta   90.00
_cell.angle_gamma   90.00
#
_symmetry.space_group_name_H-M   'P 1'
#
loop_
_entity.id
_entity.type
_entity.pdbx_description
1 polymer ?
#
loop_
_entity_poly.entity_id
_entity_poly.type
_entity_poly.pdbx_seq_one_letter_code
_entity_poly.pdbx_strand_id
1 'polypeptide(L)'
;MSFSMNFKKYDLLEKLTENRDKHGEDFKKARKGWLKEVAEEADKVAAGAKEGDLTTVKADRGHGHRHTQAITNVLFEEPEDHTEEYERIIQMLKMSSDDEIKLSDNQFREYVQDQWGWKEAWSASNSKYLG
;
A
#
# COMPACT_ATOMS: atom_id res chain seq x y z
N MET A 1 8.26 -16.26 -27.02
CA MET A 1 7.80 -15.13 -27.85
C MET A 1 7.25 -14.07 -26.90
N SER A 2 7.63 -12.80 -27.05
CA SER A 2 7.01 -11.71 -26.29
C SER A 2 5.70 -11.34 -26.97
N PHE A 3 4.58 -11.46 -26.26
CA PHE A 3 3.27 -11.00 -26.72
C PHE A 3 3.14 -9.50 -26.42
N SER A 4 2.55 -8.76 -27.36
CA SER A 4 2.34 -7.32 -27.22
C SER A 4 1.13 -6.87 -28.01
N MET A 5 0.37 -5.91 -27.49
CA MET A 5 -0.83 -5.37 -28.11
C MET A 5 -0.82 -3.84 -28.07
N ASN A 6 -1.48 -3.22 -29.03
CA ASN A 6 -1.64 -1.77 -29.09
C ASN A 6 -2.94 -1.35 -28.39
N PHE A 7 -2.88 -0.26 -27.63
CA PHE A 7 -4.00 0.35 -26.95
C PHE A 7 -4.05 1.84 -27.25
N LYS A 8 -5.25 2.42 -27.29
CA LYS A 8 -5.37 3.88 -27.40
C LYS A 8 -4.77 4.53 -26.16
N LYS A 9 -3.93 5.54 -26.37
CA LYS A 9 -3.32 6.32 -25.28
C LYS A 9 -4.36 6.89 -24.32
N TYR A 10 -5.48 7.36 -24.87
CA TYR A 10 -6.59 7.92 -24.08
C TYR A 10 -7.18 6.89 -23.11
N ASP A 11 -7.49 5.68 -23.59
CA ASP A 11 -8.04 4.60 -22.77
C ASP A 11 -7.08 4.19 -21.65
N LEU A 12 -5.77 4.16 -21.93
CA LEU A 12 -4.76 3.87 -20.90
C LEU A 12 -4.67 4.97 -19.85
N LEU A 13 -4.74 6.24 -20.27
CA LEU A 13 -4.73 7.39 -19.35
C LEU A 13 -5.95 7.38 -18.44
N GLU A 14 -7.14 7.13 -19.00
CA GLU A 14 -8.37 6.97 -18.24
C GLU A 14 -8.21 5.84 -17.22
N LYS A 15 -7.77 4.65 -17.67
CA LYS A 15 -7.69 3.48 -16.80
C LYS A 15 -6.68 3.64 -15.67
N LEU A 16 -5.49 4.17 -15.96
CA LEU A 16 -4.47 4.44 -14.94
C LEU A 16 -4.91 5.51 -13.95
N THR A 17 -5.67 6.51 -14.39
CA THR A 17 -6.21 7.55 -13.50
C THR A 17 -7.24 6.97 -12.56
N GLU A 18 -8.18 6.15 -13.06
CA GLU A 18 -9.15 5.42 -12.21
C GLU A 18 -8.44 4.54 -11.17
N ASN A 19 -7.45 3.76 -11.61
CA ASN A 19 -6.74 2.84 -10.74
C ASN A 19 -5.93 3.59 -9.66
N ARG A 20 -5.26 4.69 -10.02
CA ARG A 20 -4.55 5.58 -9.09
C ARG A 20 -5.51 6.15 -8.04
N ASP A 21 -6.64 6.68 -8.48
CA ASP A 21 -7.58 7.36 -7.59
C ASP A 21 -8.17 6.37 -6.59
N LYS A 22 -8.55 5.18 -7.06
CA LYS A 22 -8.99 4.08 -6.21
C LYS A 22 -7.90 3.67 -5.20
N HIS A 23 -6.66 3.48 -5.64
CA HIS A 23 -5.54 3.16 -4.74
C HIS A 23 -5.35 4.26 -3.68
N GLY A 24 -5.42 5.53 -4.08
CA GLY A 24 -5.31 6.65 -3.16
C GLY A 24 -6.43 6.70 -2.12
N GLU A 25 -7.65 6.30 -2.47
CA GLU A 25 -8.76 6.14 -1.51
C GLU A 25 -8.53 4.97 -0.56
N ASP A 26 -8.16 3.82 -1.10
CA ASP A 26 -7.87 2.61 -0.31
C ASP A 26 -6.71 2.87 0.65
N PHE A 27 -5.64 3.53 0.21
CA PHE A 27 -4.52 3.96 1.03
C PHE A 27 -4.94 4.89 2.17
N LYS A 28 -5.75 5.93 1.89
CA LYS A 28 -6.25 6.83 2.93
C LYS A 28 -7.08 6.07 3.97
N LYS A 29 -7.92 5.12 3.54
CA LYS A 29 -8.72 4.27 4.43
C LYS A 29 -7.81 3.38 5.29
N ALA A 30 -6.84 2.72 4.66
CA ALA A 30 -5.86 1.87 5.32
C ALA A 30 -5.04 2.65 6.36
N ARG A 31 -4.50 3.82 5.97
CA ARG A 31 -3.70 4.68 6.85
C ARG A 31 -4.48 5.20 8.04
N LYS A 32 -5.76 5.55 7.85
CA LYS A 32 -6.64 5.94 8.96
C LYS A 32 -6.86 4.78 9.94
N GLY A 33 -7.10 3.56 9.43
CA GLY A 33 -7.25 2.36 10.26
C GLY A 33 -5.98 2.04 11.05
N TRP A 34 -4.83 2.08 10.37
CA TRP A 34 -3.51 1.89 10.97
C TRP A 34 -3.23 2.92 12.07
N LEU A 35 -3.43 4.21 11.82
CA LEU A 35 -3.24 5.28 12.82
C LEU A 35 -4.11 5.08 14.06
N LYS A 36 -5.34 4.59 13.89
CA LYS A 36 -6.24 4.30 15.01
C LYS A 36 -5.67 3.17 15.88
N GLU A 37 -5.21 2.08 15.29
CA GLU A 37 -4.62 0.97 16.04
C GLU A 37 -3.30 1.36 16.73
N VAL A 38 -2.47 2.18 16.07
CA VAL A 38 -1.25 2.75 16.66
C VAL A 38 -1.59 3.58 17.90
N ALA A 39 -2.61 4.43 17.82
CA ALA A 39 -3.05 5.23 18.97
C ALA A 39 -3.57 4.34 20.12
N GLU A 40 -4.40 3.33 19.80
CA GLU A 40 -4.93 2.40 20.80
C GLU A 40 -3.82 1.60 21.51
N GLU A 41 -2.77 1.20 20.80
CA GLU A 41 -1.64 0.52 21.45
C GLU A 41 -0.79 1.48 22.27
N ALA A 42 -0.54 2.70 21.78
CA ALA A 42 0.17 3.72 22.54
C ALA A 42 -0.53 4.03 23.87
N ASP A 43 -1.87 4.10 23.89
CA ASP A 43 -2.66 4.29 25.10
C ASP A 43 -2.50 3.13 26.10
N LYS A 44 -2.47 1.87 25.62
CA LYS A 44 -2.24 0.70 26.49
C LYS A 44 -0.85 0.70 27.10
N VAL A 45 0.17 1.02 26.29
CA VAL A 45 1.55 1.15 26.77
C VAL A 45 1.64 2.23 27.84
N ALA A 46 1.03 3.40 27.60
CA ALA A 46 1.01 4.51 28.54
C ALA A 46 0.29 4.16 29.85
N ALA A 47 -0.81 3.39 29.79
CA ALA A 47 -1.53 2.91 30.97
C ALA A 47 -0.67 1.91 31.77
N GLY A 48 -0.13 0.89 31.12
CA GLY A 48 0.72 -0.12 31.77
C GLY A 48 1.97 0.48 32.42
N ALA A 49 2.60 1.46 31.77
CA ALA A 49 3.74 2.19 32.33
C ALA A 49 3.39 2.90 33.65
N LYS A 50 2.19 3.49 33.77
CA LYS A 50 1.73 4.14 35.01
C LYS A 50 1.47 3.15 36.13
N GLU A 51 1.07 1.93 35.79
CA GLU A 51 0.75 0.86 36.74
C GLU A 51 1.99 0.02 37.11
N GLY A 52 3.14 0.29 36.47
CA GLY A 52 4.37 -0.50 36.66
C GLY A 52 4.31 -1.88 36.01
N ASP A 53 3.36 -2.11 35.10
CA ASP A 53 3.15 -3.38 34.41
C ASP A 53 3.13 -3.18 32.88
N LEU A 54 4.22 -3.57 32.22
CA LEU A 54 4.35 -3.55 30.76
C LEU A 54 4.10 -4.92 30.11
N THR A 55 3.56 -5.90 30.84
CA THR A 55 3.32 -7.26 30.32
C THR A 55 2.15 -7.33 29.33
N THR A 56 1.33 -6.30 29.25
CA THR A 56 0.13 -6.21 28.40
C THR A 56 0.42 -5.74 26.97
N VAL A 57 1.63 -5.27 26.67
CA VAL A 57 2.02 -4.87 25.32
C VAL A 57 2.25 -6.12 24.49
N LYS A 58 1.57 -6.25 23.34
CA LYS A 58 1.69 -7.41 22.47
C LYS A 58 3.10 -7.49 21.87
N ALA A 59 3.98 -8.27 22.50
CA ALA A 59 5.23 -8.67 21.91
C ALA A 59 4.99 -9.86 20.96
N ASP A 60 4.89 -9.62 19.66
CA ASP A 60 4.95 -10.71 18.68
C ASP A 60 5.97 -10.39 17.57
N ARG A 61 7.20 -10.85 17.76
CA ARG A 61 7.80 -11.95 16.97
C ARG A 61 9.29 -12.10 17.32
N GLY A 62 9.61 -13.20 17.99
CA GLY A 62 10.94 -13.82 17.91
C GLY A 62 12.07 -13.23 18.76
N HIS A 63 12.56 -14.08 19.67
CA HIS A 63 13.86 -14.05 20.33
C HIS A 63 14.06 -12.98 21.41
N GLY A 64 14.13 -13.49 22.64
CA GLY A 64 14.08 -12.71 23.87
C GLY A 64 15.16 -11.65 23.97
N HIS A 65 14.72 -10.42 24.23
CA HIS A 65 15.20 -9.63 25.35
C HIS A 65 14.07 -8.69 25.76
N ARG A 66 13.63 -8.83 27.02
CA ARG A 66 12.44 -8.21 27.59
C ARG A 66 12.70 -6.75 27.96
N HIS A 67 11.65 -5.93 27.78
CA HIS A 67 11.34 -4.66 28.46
C HIS A 67 11.53 -3.32 27.73
N THR A 68 12.07 -3.24 26.51
CA THR A 68 12.20 -1.93 25.82
C THR A 68 11.91 -1.90 24.31
N GLN A 69 11.60 -3.03 23.67
CA GLN A 69 11.21 -3.06 22.25
C GLN A 69 9.70 -2.86 22.00
N ALA A 70 8.95 -2.58 23.06
CA ALA A 70 7.48 -2.55 23.08
C ALA A 70 6.85 -1.34 22.34
N ILE A 71 7.65 -0.38 21.89
CA ILE A 71 7.13 0.83 21.21
C ILE A 71 7.62 0.92 19.74
N THR A 72 8.71 0.23 19.38
CA THR A 72 9.41 0.52 18.12
C THR A 72 9.38 -0.60 17.07
N ASN A 73 9.17 -1.87 17.43
CA ASN A 73 9.35 -2.99 16.49
C ASN A 73 8.11 -3.87 16.26
N VAL A 74 7.02 -3.60 16.94
CA VAL A 74 5.75 -4.31 16.80
C VAL A 74 4.73 -3.19 16.94
N LEU A 75 4.05 -2.75 15.91
CA LEU A 75 2.93 -3.45 15.32
C LEU A 75 2.58 -2.74 14.00
N PHE A 76 2.31 -3.52 12.96
CA PHE A 76 1.70 -3.11 11.69
C PHE A 76 2.64 -2.42 10.68
N GLU A 77 2.92 -3.11 9.57
CA GLU A 77 3.49 -2.49 8.37
C GLU A 77 2.65 -1.25 8.03
N GLU A 78 3.30 -0.08 7.99
CA GLU A 78 2.63 1.16 7.58
C GLU A 78 2.11 0.95 6.15
N PRO A 79 0.84 1.27 5.87
CA PRO A 79 0.33 1.22 4.50
C PRO A 79 1.23 2.09 3.62
N GLU A 80 1.74 1.55 2.52
CA GLU A 80 2.57 2.31 1.58
C GLU A 80 1.68 3.02 0.54
N ASP A 81 2.07 4.22 0.14
CA ASP A 81 1.42 4.94 -0.94
C ASP A 81 2.16 4.69 -2.27
N HIS A 82 1.47 4.07 -3.22
CA HIS A 82 2.00 3.74 -4.54
C HIS A 82 1.42 4.66 -5.63
N THR A 83 0.73 5.76 -5.29
CA THR A 83 0.20 6.68 -6.32
C THR A 83 1.27 7.21 -7.26
N GLU A 84 2.51 7.39 -6.78
CA GLU A 84 3.65 7.86 -7.59
C GLU A 84 3.95 6.93 -8.77
N GLU A 85 3.78 5.62 -8.61
CA GLU A 85 4.03 4.66 -9.68
C GLU A 85 3.03 4.84 -10.84
N TYR A 86 1.76 5.08 -10.50
CA TYR A 86 0.75 5.43 -11.50
C TYR A 86 1.03 6.80 -12.14
N GLU A 87 1.36 7.81 -11.32
CA GLU A 87 1.64 9.17 -11.80
C GLU A 87 2.79 9.21 -12.79
N ARG A 88 3.83 8.42 -12.54
CA ARG A 88 4.97 8.28 -13.45
C ARG A 88 4.53 7.78 -14.82
N ILE A 89 3.73 6.71 -14.89
CA ILE A 89 3.26 6.17 -16.16
C ILE A 89 2.28 7.12 -16.85
N ILE A 90 1.36 7.74 -16.09
CA ILE A 90 0.44 8.75 -16.61
C ILE A 90 1.21 9.92 -17.23
N GLN A 91 2.28 10.39 -16.58
CA GLN A 91 3.12 11.46 -17.11
C GLN A 91 3.84 11.04 -18.39
N MET A 92 4.41 9.82 -18.43
CA MET A 92 5.03 9.28 -19.64
C MET A 92 4.04 9.22 -20.81
N LEU A 93 2.81 8.76 -20.54
CA LEU A 93 1.75 8.71 -21.55
C LEU A 93 1.37 10.12 -22.02
N LYS A 94 1.17 11.08 -21.12
CA LYS A 94 0.85 12.47 -21.48
C LYS A 94 1.93 13.13 -22.34
N MET A 95 3.19 12.79 -22.12
CA MET A 95 4.32 13.31 -22.89
C MET A 95 4.54 12.58 -24.23
N SER A 96 3.94 11.41 -24.41
CA SER A 96 4.08 10.64 -25.65
C SER A 96 3.33 11.31 -26.81
N SER A 97 3.99 11.42 -27.96
CA SER A 97 3.39 11.86 -29.22
C SER A 97 2.47 10.82 -29.85
N ASP A 98 2.57 9.55 -29.46
CA ASP A 98 1.87 8.45 -30.12
C ASP A 98 0.40 8.38 -29.69
N ASP A 99 -0.50 8.09 -30.63
CA ASP A 99 -1.93 7.89 -30.35
C ASP A 99 -2.23 6.47 -29.81
N GLU A 100 -1.35 5.52 -30.13
CA GLU A 100 -1.40 4.14 -29.68
C GLU A 100 -0.11 3.76 -28.97
N ILE A 101 -0.25 3.05 -27.85
CA ILE A 101 0.85 2.59 -27.04
C ILE A 101 0.88 1.07 -27.10
N LYS A 102 2.06 0.54 -27.44
CA LYS A 102 2.31 -0.89 -27.45
C LYS A 102 2.70 -1.35 -26.06
N LEU A 103 1.89 -2.20 -25.45
CA LEU A 103 2.17 -2.79 -24.14
C LEU A 103 2.66 -4.23 -24.27
N SER A 104 3.62 -4.59 -23.43
CA SER A 104 3.95 -5.98 -23.12
C SER A 104 2.88 -6.62 -22.21
N ASP A 105 2.92 -7.94 -22.07
CA ASP A 105 2.06 -8.69 -21.15
C ASP A 105 2.11 -8.15 -19.70
N ASN A 106 3.33 -7.89 -19.18
CA ASN A 106 3.49 -7.32 -17.83
C ASN A 106 2.87 -5.93 -17.71
N GLN A 107 3.07 -5.06 -18.70
CA GLN A 107 2.50 -3.72 -18.67
C GLN A 107 0.99 -3.73 -18.83
N PHE A 108 0.43 -4.67 -19.59
CA PHE A 108 -1.02 -4.85 -19.66
C PHE A 108 -1.59 -5.25 -18.29
N ARG A 109 -0.94 -6.21 -17.62
CA ARG A 109 -1.30 -6.63 -16.27
C ARG A 109 -1.29 -5.46 -15.28
N GLU A 110 -0.25 -4.63 -15.32
CA GLU A 110 -0.11 -3.47 -14.42
C GLU A 110 -1.09 -2.34 -14.78
N TYR A 111 -1.05 -1.86 -16.04
CA TYR A 111 -1.70 -0.61 -16.42
C TYR A 111 -3.19 -0.77 -16.69
N VAL A 112 -3.60 -1.97 -17.10
CA VAL A 112 -5.01 -2.26 -17.45
C VAL A 112 -5.69 -3.08 -16.35
N GLN A 113 -5.04 -4.13 -15.86
CA GLN A 113 -5.63 -5.04 -14.87
C GLN A 113 -5.38 -4.62 -13.41
N ASP A 114 -4.66 -3.52 -13.18
CA ASP A 114 -4.28 -3.03 -11.85
C ASP A 114 -3.51 -4.07 -11.00
N GLN A 115 -2.81 -4.99 -11.66
CA GLN A 115 -2.10 -6.09 -11.01
C GLN A 115 -0.60 -5.78 -10.94
N TRP A 116 -0.27 -4.79 -10.11
CA TRP A 116 1.10 -4.39 -9.81
C TRP A 116 1.81 -5.41 -8.93
N GLY A 117 3.14 -5.48 -9.04
CA GLY A 117 3.95 -6.41 -8.25
C GLY A 117 3.78 -6.25 -6.73
N TRP A 118 3.49 -5.05 -6.25
CA TRP A 118 3.22 -4.76 -4.84
C TRP A 118 1.76 -4.99 -4.43
N LYS A 119 0.81 -5.05 -5.38
CA LYS A 119 -0.64 -4.96 -5.08
C LYS A 119 -1.14 -6.10 -4.20
N GLU A 120 -0.66 -7.32 -4.44
CA GLU A 120 -1.09 -8.49 -3.67
C GLU A 120 -0.64 -8.42 -2.22
N ALA A 121 0.65 -8.15 -1.99
CA ALA A 121 1.20 -8.01 -0.64
C ALA A 121 0.57 -6.83 0.11
N TRP A 122 0.41 -5.70 -0.58
CA TRP A 122 -0.25 -4.51 -0.03
C TRP A 122 -1.70 -4.79 0.36
N SER A 123 -2.46 -5.48 -0.48
CA SER A 123 -3.85 -5.82 -0.18
C SER A 123 -3.96 -6.79 0.99
N ALA A 124 -3.03 -7.74 1.10
CA ALA A 124 -2.99 -8.69 2.21
C ALA A 124 -2.71 -8.00 3.55
N SER A 125 -1.70 -7.11 3.61
CA SER A 125 -1.32 -6.40 4.84
C SER A 125 -2.36 -5.36 5.28
N ASN A 126 -3.12 -4.80 4.34
CA ASN A 126 -4.13 -3.76 4.60
C ASN A 126 -5.57 -4.27 4.67
N SER A 127 -5.82 -5.55 4.39
CA SER A 127 -7.16 -6.15 4.32
C SER A 127 -8.07 -5.83 5.52
N LYS A 128 -7.53 -5.82 6.75
CA LYS A 128 -8.26 -5.49 7.97
C LYS A 128 -8.76 -4.04 8.06
N TYR A 129 -8.16 -3.13 7.31
CA TYR A 129 -8.56 -1.72 7.27
C TYR A 129 -9.47 -1.39 6.09
N LEU A 130 -9.51 -2.26 5.08
CA LEU A 130 -10.26 -2.05 3.84
C LEU A 130 -11.68 -2.63 3.88
N GLY A 131 -12.01 -3.43 4.91
CA GLY A 131 -13.36 -3.94 5.19
C GLY A 131 -14.40 -2.88 5.55
#